data_AF-A0A2V6IVK9-F1
#
_entry.id   AF-A0A2V6IVK9-F1
#
_cell.length_a   1.000
_cell.length_b   1.000
_cell.length_c   1.000
_cell.angle_alpha   90.00
_cell.angle_beta   90.00
_cell.angle_gamma   90.00
#
_symmetry.space_group_name_H-M   'P 1'
#
loop_
_entity.id
_entity.type
_entity.pdbx_description
1 polymer ?
#
loop_
_entity_poly.entity_id
_entity_poly.type
_entity_poly.pdbx_seq_one_letter_code
_entity_poly.pdbx_strand_id
1 'polypeptide(L)'
;MQKSRCTVLSGWIGDASRFMRPVNVFPSVETILHSSGWMRQSPVSYCRFPMLQVIRHPHLGRTQVPITARLACAIAITACVLMATNVSAAPAQNANAVAQIRSVLHAQQNAWNRGDINGFMNGYARSASTVFISEDSIRRGWETVRARYTQKYSDRRKMGTLSFSDIEINLLSPDVAVVLGRWRLERAKDRPHGRFTLIFKRLPEGWRIVHDHTSAARP
;
A
#
# COMPACT_ATOMS: atom_id res chain seq x y z
N MET A 1 26.29 18.02 -45.82
CA MET A 1 27.13 16.92 -46.36
C MET A 1 28.36 16.87 -45.44
N GLN A 2 28.81 15.81 -44.79
CA GLN A 2 28.69 14.36 -45.00
C GLN A 2 28.91 13.65 -43.63
N LYS A 3 28.20 12.53 -43.43
CA LYS A 3 28.15 11.70 -42.22
C LYS A 3 29.42 10.85 -42.05
N SER A 4 29.83 10.61 -40.79
CA SER A 4 30.69 9.47 -40.37
C SER A 4 30.15 8.95 -39.04
N ARG A 5 29.17 8.05 -39.08
CA ARG A 5 29.25 6.57 -38.98
C ARG A 5 29.35 6.06 -37.54
N CYS A 6 28.17 5.61 -37.12
CA CYS A 6 27.83 4.75 -36.00
C CYS A 6 28.39 3.33 -36.22
N THR A 7 28.91 2.71 -35.16
CA THR A 7 29.13 1.25 -35.11
C THR A 7 28.52 0.75 -33.80
N VAL A 8 27.26 0.35 -33.89
CA VAL A 8 26.59 -0.47 -32.87
C VAL A 8 26.74 -1.91 -33.33
N LEU A 9 27.48 -2.71 -32.56
CA LEU A 9 27.49 -4.16 -32.70
C LEU A 9 26.17 -4.70 -32.16
N SER A 10 25.38 -5.24 -33.09
CA SER A 10 24.15 -5.99 -32.88
C SER A 10 24.43 -7.38 -32.29
N GLY A 11 23.56 -7.83 -31.39
CA GLY A 11 23.44 -9.24 -31.05
C GLY A 11 22.48 -9.46 -29.90
N TRP A 12 21.22 -9.75 -30.23
CA TRP A 12 20.24 -10.64 -29.58
C TRP A 12 18.83 -10.10 -29.84
N ILE A 13 18.20 -10.75 -30.80
CA ILE A 13 16.81 -10.59 -31.22
C ILE A 13 15.95 -11.32 -30.19
N GLY A 14 15.21 -10.55 -29.39
CA GLY A 14 14.10 -11.00 -28.57
C GLY A 14 12.88 -10.18 -28.93
N ASP A 15 11.88 -10.85 -29.51
CA ASP A 15 10.59 -10.35 -29.97
C ASP A 15 9.92 -9.35 -29.00
N ALA A 16 9.75 -8.10 -29.43
CA ALA A 16 9.15 -7.01 -28.67
C ALA A 16 7.61 -6.98 -28.72
N SER A 17 6.97 -8.15 -28.81
CA SER A 17 5.50 -8.27 -28.96
C SER A 17 4.80 -9.07 -27.86
N ARG A 18 5.52 -9.59 -26.86
CA ARG A 18 4.92 -10.31 -25.72
C ARG A 18 5.48 -9.76 -24.41
N PHE A 19 4.57 -9.48 -23.47
CA PHE A 19 4.79 -8.89 -22.14
C PHE A 19 4.77 -7.36 -22.05
N MET A 20 3.60 -6.78 -22.31
CA MET A 20 3.03 -5.79 -21.38
C MET A 20 1.51 -5.81 -21.53
N ARG A 21 0.83 -6.52 -20.62
CA ARG A 21 -0.57 -6.20 -20.29
C ARG A 21 -0.53 -5.34 -19.03
N PRO A 22 -1.07 -4.11 -19.03
CA PRO A 22 -1.24 -3.38 -17.79
C PRO A 22 -2.24 -4.13 -16.93
N VAL A 23 -1.80 -4.63 -15.78
CA VAL A 23 -2.71 -5.09 -14.73
C VAL A 23 -3.06 -3.84 -13.93
N ASN A 24 -4.26 -3.30 -14.15
CA ASN A 24 -4.82 -2.26 -13.30
C ASN A 24 -5.04 -2.86 -11.90
N VAL A 25 -4.19 -2.53 -10.93
CA VAL A 25 -4.31 -2.98 -9.53
C VAL A 25 -5.14 -2.01 -8.67
N PHE A 26 -5.74 -0.96 -9.25
CA PHE A 26 -6.67 -0.08 -8.53
C PHE A 26 -7.79 0.43 -9.47
N PRO A 27 -9.08 0.32 -9.10
CA PRO A 27 -10.11 1.10 -9.77
C PRO A 27 -9.96 2.57 -9.37
N SER A 28 -9.84 3.43 -10.39
CA SER A 28 -9.92 4.89 -10.24
C SER A 28 -11.28 5.27 -9.65
N VAL A 29 -11.28 6.03 -8.56
CA VAL A 29 -12.47 6.59 -7.94
C VAL A 29 -12.89 7.83 -8.73
N GLU A 30 -13.70 7.63 -9.75
CA GLU A 30 -14.45 8.71 -10.40
C GLU A 30 -15.80 8.16 -10.87
N THR A 31 -16.77 8.04 -9.96
CA THR A 31 -18.18 8.26 -10.28
C THR A 31 -18.95 8.52 -8.97
N ILE A 32 -19.87 9.48 -9.02
CA ILE A 32 -20.98 9.75 -8.11
C ILE A 32 -20.68 10.72 -6.96
N LEU A 33 -21.01 12.01 -7.19
CA LEU A 33 -21.91 12.80 -6.34
C LEU A 33 -22.32 14.09 -7.08
N HIS A 34 -23.42 14.01 -7.84
CA HIS A 34 -24.26 15.17 -8.14
C HIS A 34 -25.72 14.72 -8.06
N SER A 35 -26.35 14.99 -6.92
CA SER A 35 -27.81 14.99 -6.81
C SER A 35 -28.20 16.13 -5.89
N SER A 36 -28.77 17.19 -6.47
CA SER A 36 -29.56 18.18 -5.75
C SER A 36 -30.49 18.92 -6.72
N GLY A 37 -31.76 19.04 -6.33
CA GLY A 37 -32.85 19.73 -7.05
C GLY A 37 -33.41 18.90 -8.20
N TRP A 38 -34.71 18.78 -8.46
CA TRP A 38 -35.78 19.75 -8.30
C TRP A 38 -37.12 19.01 -8.13
N MET A 39 -37.87 19.39 -7.10
CA MET A 39 -39.26 18.99 -6.89
C MET A 39 -40.15 19.90 -7.75
N ARG A 40 -40.92 19.35 -8.69
CA ARG A 40 -41.95 20.08 -9.43
C ARG A 40 -43.28 19.31 -9.38
N GLN A 41 -44.31 20.05 -9.02
CA GLN A 41 -45.68 19.61 -8.77
C GLN A 41 -46.48 19.40 -10.08
N SER A 42 -47.58 18.65 -9.93
CA SER A 42 -48.86 18.67 -10.68
C SER A 42 -49.08 17.56 -11.72
N PRO A 43 -50.35 17.23 -12.06
CA PRO A 43 -51.53 17.01 -11.22
C PRO A 43 -52.10 15.58 -11.39
N VAL A 44 -52.97 15.18 -10.46
CA VAL A 44 -53.68 13.91 -10.49
C VAL A 44 -54.77 13.95 -11.57
N SER A 45 -54.63 13.10 -12.60
CA SER A 45 -55.68 12.81 -13.56
C SER A 45 -56.24 11.41 -13.29
N TYR A 46 -57.47 11.32 -12.80
CA TYR A 46 -58.22 10.08 -12.72
C TYR A 46 -58.76 9.72 -14.11
N CYS A 47 -58.20 8.66 -14.71
CA CYS A 47 -58.81 8.02 -15.88
C CYS A 47 -59.65 6.82 -15.44
N ARG A 48 -60.93 6.91 -15.76
CA ARG A 48 -62.01 5.94 -15.53
C ARG A 48 -61.70 4.63 -16.26
N PHE A 49 -61.64 3.52 -15.53
CA PHE A 49 -61.45 2.17 -16.06
C PHE A 49 -62.67 1.74 -16.91
N PRO A 50 -62.47 1.23 -18.14
CA PRO A 50 -63.44 0.34 -18.76
C PRO A 50 -63.25 -1.08 -18.21
N MET A 51 -64.37 -1.66 -17.79
CA MET A 51 -64.55 -3.05 -17.41
C MET A 51 -64.08 -3.96 -18.56
N LEU A 52 -62.91 -4.58 -18.41
CA LEU A 52 -62.42 -5.62 -19.31
C LEU A 52 -62.75 -6.98 -18.71
N GLN A 53 -63.48 -7.76 -19.52
CA GLN A 53 -64.04 -9.05 -19.17
C GLN A 53 -62.95 -10.07 -18.86
N VAL A 54 -63.21 -10.86 -17.82
CA VAL A 54 -62.39 -11.99 -17.39
C VAL A 54 -62.45 -13.08 -18.45
N ILE A 55 -61.38 -13.22 -19.24
CA ILE A 55 -61.15 -14.40 -20.06
C ILE A 55 -60.80 -15.54 -19.09
N ARG A 56 -61.72 -16.50 -18.92
CA ARG A 56 -61.46 -17.76 -18.21
C ARG A 56 -60.44 -18.57 -19.00
N HIS A 57 -59.24 -18.74 -18.45
CA HIS A 57 -58.29 -19.74 -18.92
C HIS A 57 -58.75 -21.16 -18.53
N PRO A 58 -58.55 -22.16 -19.41
CA PRO A 58 -58.74 -23.56 -19.04
C PRO A 58 -57.70 -23.99 -17.99
N HIS A 59 -58.19 -24.79 -17.06
CA HIS A 59 -57.51 -25.26 -15.86
C HIS A 59 -56.39 -26.25 -16.22
N LEU A 60 -55.17 -25.77 -16.48
CA LEU A 60 -53.98 -26.62 -16.52
C LEU A 60 -53.50 -26.87 -15.09
N GLY A 61 -53.32 -28.16 -14.79
CA GLY A 61 -53.12 -28.71 -13.45
C GLY A 61 -52.01 -28.02 -12.65
N ARG A 62 -52.36 -27.70 -11.41
CA ARG A 62 -51.46 -27.24 -10.37
C ARG A 62 -50.55 -28.41 -9.97
N THR A 63 -49.40 -28.55 -10.62
CA THR A 63 -48.38 -29.50 -10.16
C THR A 63 -47.89 -29.02 -8.79
N GLN A 64 -48.21 -29.79 -7.76
CA GLN A 64 -47.70 -29.57 -6.41
C GLN A 64 -46.19 -29.84 -6.44
N VAL A 65 -45.38 -28.79 -6.41
CA VAL A 65 -43.97 -28.93 -6.04
C VAL A 65 -43.91 -29.42 -4.59
N PRO A 66 -43.28 -30.58 -4.31
CA PRO A 66 -43.27 -31.18 -2.98
C PRO A 66 -42.59 -30.24 -1.97
N ILE A 67 -43.11 -30.18 -0.75
CA ILE A 67 -42.66 -29.28 0.33
C ILE A 67 -41.15 -29.42 0.59
N THR A 68 -40.59 -30.60 0.35
CA THR A 68 -39.15 -30.90 0.46
C THR A 68 -38.28 -30.08 -0.50
N ALA A 69 -38.76 -29.77 -1.72
CA ALA A 69 -38.02 -28.96 -2.70
C ALA A 69 -37.98 -27.47 -2.32
N ARG A 70 -38.99 -26.97 -1.59
CA ARG A 70 -39.05 -25.58 -1.11
C ARG A 70 -38.11 -25.33 0.07
N LEU A 71 -37.97 -26.32 0.95
CA LEU A 71 -37.02 -26.29 2.08
C LEU A 71 -35.56 -26.40 1.61
N ALA A 72 -35.27 -27.24 0.62
CA ALA A 72 -33.92 -27.37 0.05
C ALA A 72 -33.41 -26.06 -0.59
N CYS A 73 -34.27 -25.35 -1.33
CA CYS A 73 -33.94 -24.03 -1.88
C CYS A 73 -33.72 -22.96 -0.80
N ALA A 74 -34.52 -22.95 0.27
CA ALA A 74 -34.37 -21.99 1.36
C ALA A 74 -33.05 -22.19 2.14
N ILE A 75 -32.64 -23.45 2.34
CA ILE A 75 -31.36 -23.80 2.98
C ILE A 75 -30.18 -23.42 2.08
N ALA A 76 -30.27 -23.67 0.77
CA ALA A 76 -29.22 -23.30 -0.18
C ALA A 76 -29.03 -21.78 -0.31
N ILE A 77 -30.12 -21.00 -0.30
CA ILE A 77 -30.06 -19.52 -0.34
C ILE A 77 -29.46 -18.97 0.96
N THR A 78 -29.82 -19.54 2.12
CA THR A 78 -29.26 -19.13 3.43
C THR A 78 -27.77 -19.47 3.54
N ALA A 79 -27.34 -20.63 3.04
CA ALA A 79 -25.94 -21.02 3.00
C ALA A 79 -25.09 -20.13 2.07
N CYS A 80 -25.64 -19.69 0.93
CA CYS A 80 -24.97 -18.74 0.03
C CYS A 80 -24.82 -17.34 0.65
N VAL A 81 -25.80 -16.88 1.44
CA VAL A 81 -25.71 -15.57 2.13
C VAL A 81 -24.68 -15.60 3.27
N LEU A 82 -24.53 -16.74 3.97
CA LEU A 82 -23.53 -16.91 5.04
C LEU A 82 -22.08 -17.00 4.53
N MET A 83 -21.84 -17.41 3.28
CA MET A 83 -20.50 -17.41 2.69
C MET A 83 -20.04 -16.03 2.17
N ALA A 84 -20.95 -15.08 1.98
CA ALA A 84 -20.66 -13.78 1.37
C ALA A 84 -20.15 -12.70 2.36
N THR A 85 -20.07 -12.99 3.67
CA THR A 85 -19.72 -11.98 4.69
C THR A 85 -18.23 -11.84 4.99
N ASN A 86 -17.34 -12.53 4.29
CA ASN A 86 -15.90 -12.31 4.39
C ASN A 86 -15.46 -11.11 3.53
N VAL A 87 -16.12 -9.96 3.69
CA VAL A 87 -15.57 -8.70 3.21
C VAL A 87 -14.43 -8.34 4.17
N SER A 88 -13.21 -8.67 3.78
CA SER A 88 -12.00 -8.21 4.47
C SER A 88 -11.97 -6.68 4.35
N ALA A 89 -12.38 -5.99 5.41
CA ALA A 89 -12.24 -4.56 5.51
C ALA A 89 -10.74 -4.22 5.45
N ALA A 90 -10.36 -3.28 4.60
CA ALA A 90 -9.01 -2.75 4.59
C ALA A 90 -8.63 -2.33 6.02
N PRO A 91 -7.41 -2.63 6.51
CA PRO A 91 -7.02 -2.29 7.87
C PRO A 91 -7.26 -0.80 8.11
N ALA A 92 -8.14 -0.46 9.06
CA ALA A 92 -8.31 0.92 9.46
C ALA A 92 -6.96 1.46 9.93
N GLN A 93 -6.56 2.63 9.42
CA GLN A 93 -5.34 3.30 9.85
C GLN A 93 -5.39 3.52 11.36
N ASN A 94 -4.62 2.73 12.11
CA ASN A 94 -4.50 2.91 13.54
C ASN A 94 -3.64 4.15 13.80
N ALA A 95 -4.28 5.28 14.10
CA ALA A 95 -3.63 6.57 14.31
C ALA A 95 -2.51 6.49 15.39
N ASN A 96 -2.64 5.59 16.38
CA ASN A 96 -1.61 5.36 17.38
C ASN A 96 -0.36 4.71 16.76
N ALA A 97 -0.52 3.66 15.95
CA ALA A 97 0.61 2.99 15.28
C ALA A 97 1.38 3.96 14.37
N VAL A 98 0.67 4.79 13.60
CA VAL A 98 1.29 5.82 12.74
C VAL A 98 2.10 6.81 13.57
N ALA A 99 1.55 7.30 14.69
CA ALA A 99 2.25 8.21 15.59
C ALA A 99 3.51 7.56 16.22
N GLN A 100 3.42 6.29 16.63
CA GLN A 100 4.56 5.54 17.18
C GLN A 100 5.68 5.36 16.15
N ILE A 101 5.35 4.99 14.91
CA ILE A 101 6.33 4.86 13.83
C ILE A 101 7.00 6.20 13.53
N ARG A 102 6.24 7.31 13.45
CA ARG A 102 6.81 8.66 13.30
C ARG A 102 7.75 9.01 14.45
N SER A 103 7.40 8.64 15.68
CA SER A 103 8.26 8.85 16.84
C SER A 103 9.60 8.10 16.72
N VAL A 104 9.61 6.88 16.18
CA VAL A 104 10.85 6.14 15.92
C VAL A 104 11.73 6.89 14.93
N LEU A 105 11.19 7.32 13.79
CA LEU A 105 11.94 8.08 12.78
C LEU A 105 12.49 9.40 13.35
N HIS A 106 11.69 10.12 14.14
CA HIS A 106 12.11 11.36 14.77
C HIS A 106 13.23 11.12 15.80
N ALA A 107 13.14 10.07 16.60
CA ALA A 107 14.19 9.68 17.53
C ALA A 107 15.49 9.34 16.80
N GLN A 108 15.41 8.61 15.68
CA GLN A 108 16.56 8.30 14.84
C GLN A 108 17.21 9.56 14.26
N GLN A 109 16.42 10.47 13.68
CA GLN A 109 16.90 11.74 13.15
C GLN A 109 17.62 12.55 14.23
N ASN A 110 17.04 12.63 15.42
CA ASN A 110 17.62 13.38 16.54
C ASN A 110 18.91 12.74 17.07
N ALA A 111 18.97 11.42 17.17
CA ALA A 111 20.19 10.71 17.55
C ALA A 111 21.30 10.95 16.52
N TRP A 112 21.00 10.81 15.23
CA TRP A 112 21.93 11.13 14.16
C TRP A 112 22.45 12.57 14.26
N ASN A 113 21.56 13.53 14.46
CA ASN A 113 21.91 14.95 14.52
C ASN A 113 22.71 15.35 15.77
N ARG A 114 22.78 14.48 16.78
CA ARG A 114 23.69 14.62 17.93
C ARG A 114 24.96 13.77 17.81
N GLY A 115 25.17 13.08 16.69
CA GLY A 115 26.33 12.21 16.47
C GLY A 115 26.22 10.82 17.12
N ASP A 116 25.02 10.41 17.54
CA ASP A 116 24.80 9.16 18.26
C ASP A 116 24.31 8.04 17.32
N ILE A 117 25.27 7.24 16.85
CA ILE A 117 24.99 6.08 15.98
C ILE A 117 24.24 4.99 16.75
N ASN A 118 24.54 4.76 18.02
CA ASN A 118 23.84 3.72 18.80
C ASN A 118 22.37 4.11 18.99
N GLY A 119 22.09 5.39 19.29
CA GLY A 119 20.74 5.93 19.35
C GLY A 119 20.00 5.86 18.01
N PHE A 120 20.68 6.15 16.89
CA PHE A 120 20.11 5.95 15.55
C PHE A 120 19.75 4.48 15.31
N MET A 121 20.62 3.55 15.73
CA MET A 121 20.39 2.12 15.55
C MET A 121 19.28 1.54 16.43
N ASN A 122 18.81 2.25 17.47
CA ASN A 122 17.68 1.81 18.29
C ASN A 122 16.33 1.78 17.54
N GLY A 123 16.23 2.44 16.38
CA GLY A 123 15.05 2.32 15.52
C GLY A 123 14.94 0.98 14.78
N TYR A 124 16.02 0.20 14.73
CA TYR A 124 16.06 -1.11 14.07
C TYR A 124 15.85 -2.26 15.05
N ALA A 125 15.30 -3.36 14.56
CA ALA A 125 15.18 -4.59 15.32
C ALA A 125 16.59 -5.14 15.60
N ARG A 126 16.89 -5.47 16.86
CA ARG A 126 18.15 -6.09 17.27
C ARG A 126 18.11 -7.59 16.96
N SER A 127 18.29 -7.91 15.69
CA SER A 127 18.21 -9.27 15.17
C SER A 127 19.27 -9.53 14.10
N ALA A 128 19.76 -10.77 14.02
CA ALA A 128 20.59 -11.26 12.93
C ALA A 128 19.85 -11.25 11.57
N SER A 129 18.52 -11.23 11.57
CA SER A 129 17.69 -11.24 10.37
C SER A 129 17.36 -9.86 9.80
N THR A 130 17.64 -8.76 10.53
CA THR A 130 17.38 -7.39 10.07
C THR A 130 18.14 -7.11 8.78
N VAL A 131 17.47 -6.59 7.76
CA VAL A 131 17.99 -6.44 6.39
C VAL A 131 18.25 -4.98 6.06
N PHE A 132 19.38 -4.73 5.42
CA PHE A 132 19.75 -3.42 4.91
C PHE A 132 20.23 -3.54 3.47
N ILE A 133 19.58 -2.80 2.58
CA ILE A 133 19.87 -2.76 1.16
C ILE A 133 20.24 -1.32 0.81
N SER A 134 21.42 -1.16 0.21
CA SER A 134 21.88 0.14 -0.26
C SER A 134 22.84 -0.08 -1.41
N GLU A 135 22.67 0.72 -2.48
CA GLU A 135 23.38 0.53 -3.74
C GLU A 135 23.20 -0.93 -4.22
N ASP A 136 24.28 -1.63 -4.56
CA ASP A 136 24.27 -3.03 -5.01
C ASP A 136 24.56 -4.03 -3.87
N SER A 137 24.34 -3.64 -2.62
CA SER A 137 24.71 -4.47 -1.47
C SER A 137 23.53 -4.77 -0.54
N ILE A 138 23.38 -6.05 -0.21
CA ILE A 138 22.49 -6.54 0.84
C ILE A 138 23.34 -6.92 2.06
N ARG A 139 22.97 -6.41 3.23
CA ARG A 139 23.59 -6.73 4.53
C ARG A 139 22.53 -7.22 5.50
N ARG A 140 22.93 -8.12 6.40
CA ARG A 140 22.07 -8.70 7.43
C ARG A 140 22.71 -8.58 8.80
N GLY A 141 21.87 -8.44 9.80
CA GLY A 141 22.26 -8.37 11.20
C GLY A 141 22.44 -6.95 11.71
N TRP A 142 21.83 -6.67 12.86
CA TRP A 142 21.90 -5.36 13.50
C TRP A 142 23.34 -4.96 13.86
N GLU A 143 24.12 -5.87 14.44
CA GLU A 143 25.52 -5.64 14.80
C GLU A 143 26.38 -5.33 13.58
N THR A 144 26.22 -6.10 12.50
CA THR A 144 26.91 -5.90 11.22
C THR A 144 26.74 -4.49 10.71
N VAL A 145 25.49 -4.01 10.71
CA VAL A 145 25.17 -2.70 10.17
C VAL A 145 25.59 -1.57 11.10
N ARG A 146 25.42 -1.73 12.42
CA ARG A 146 25.97 -0.77 13.39
C ARG A 146 27.47 -0.57 13.21
N ALA A 147 28.24 -1.65 13.12
CA ALA A 147 29.69 -1.58 12.93
C ALA A 147 30.04 -0.81 11.64
N ARG A 148 29.33 -1.08 10.54
CA ARG A 148 29.48 -0.33 9.29
C ARG A 148 29.14 1.15 9.45
N TYR A 149 28.05 1.51 10.11
CA TYR A 149 27.69 2.92 10.34
C TYR A 149 28.80 3.62 11.13
N THR A 150 29.29 3.01 12.21
CA THR A 150 30.41 3.55 13.00
C THR A 150 31.67 3.78 12.16
N GLN A 151 32.00 2.85 11.27
CA GLN A 151 33.17 2.99 10.38
C GLN A 151 32.95 4.07 9.30
N LYS A 152 31.80 4.04 8.61
CA LYS A 152 31.49 4.95 7.50
C LYS A 152 31.33 6.40 7.99
N TYR A 153 30.70 6.57 9.15
CA TYR A 153 30.40 7.86 9.76
C TYR A 153 31.22 8.07 11.03
N SER A 154 32.53 7.92 10.91
CA SER A 154 33.51 7.98 12.01
C SER A 154 33.60 9.32 12.75
N ASP A 155 32.98 10.38 12.22
CA ASP A 155 33.02 11.72 12.81
C ASP A 155 31.76 12.54 12.45
N ARG A 156 31.56 13.63 13.21
CA ARG A 156 30.38 14.50 13.06
C ARG A 156 30.29 15.17 11.69
N ARG A 157 31.42 15.47 11.04
CA ARG A 157 31.46 16.13 9.73
C ARG A 157 30.94 15.21 8.63
N LYS A 158 31.27 13.91 8.69
CA LYS A 158 30.72 12.90 7.76
C LYS A 158 29.24 12.66 7.96
N MET A 159 28.75 12.75 9.21
CA MET A 159 27.33 12.57 9.51
C MET A 159 26.47 13.71 8.96
N GLY A 160 26.90 14.97 9.12
CA GLY A 160 26.07 16.13 8.75
C GLY A 160 24.75 16.20 9.52
N THR A 161 23.84 17.04 9.06
CA THR A 161 22.49 17.13 9.62
C THR A 161 21.53 16.34 8.75
N LEU A 162 20.92 15.30 9.32
CA LEU A 162 19.89 14.48 8.70
C LEU A 162 18.52 15.11 8.86
N SER A 163 17.76 15.11 7.77
CA SER A 163 16.33 15.39 7.75
C SER A 163 15.59 14.32 6.97
N PHE A 164 14.45 13.89 7.51
CA PHE A 164 13.48 13.08 6.81
C PHE A 164 12.29 13.93 6.33
N SER A 165 11.80 13.66 5.13
CA SER A 165 10.63 14.33 4.55
C SER A 165 9.79 13.36 3.71
N ASP A 166 8.63 13.84 3.24
CA ASP A 166 7.70 13.08 2.38
C ASP A 166 7.37 11.70 2.96
N ILE A 167 7.10 11.66 4.27
CA ILE A 167 6.85 10.43 5.01
C ILE A 167 5.43 9.93 4.76
N GLU A 168 5.34 8.76 4.14
CA GLU A 168 4.10 8.01 3.92
C GLU A 168 4.14 6.72 4.75
N ILE A 169 3.13 6.50 5.59
CA ILE A 169 3.05 5.32 6.46
C ILE A 169 1.77 4.56 6.12
N ASN A 170 1.93 3.33 5.66
CA ASN A 170 0.81 2.44 5.33
C ASN A 170 0.90 1.16 6.17
N LEU A 171 -0.12 0.91 6.99
CA LEU A 171 -0.23 -0.34 7.74
C LEU A 171 -0.61 -1.47 6.77
N LEU A 172 0.14 -2.57 6.83
CA LEU A 172 -0.14 -3.78 6.05
C LEU A 172 -0.91 -4.82 6.88
N SER A 173 -0.71 -4.78 8.20
CA SER A 173 -1.41 -5.58 9.22
C SER A 173 -1.41 -4.81 10.55
N PRO A 174 -2.05 -5.32 11.63
CA PRO A 174 -1.97 -4.70 12.96
C PRO A 174 -0.55 -4.55 13.54
N ASP A 175 0.42 -5.31 13.02
CA ASP A 175 1.79 -5.40 13.51
C ASP A 175 2.87 -5.18 12.43
N VAL A 176 2.49 -4.86 11.19
CA VAL A 176 3.42 -4.59 10.08
C VAL A 176 3.01 -3.32 9.33
N ALA A 177 4.01 -2.50 8.99
CA ALA A 177 3.82 -1.31 8.19
C ALA A 177 4.92 -1.16 7.14
N VAL A 178 4.57 -0.58 5.99
CA VAL A 178 5.55 -0.05 5.03
C VAL A 178 5.62 1.46 5.20
N VAL A 179 6.83 1.99 5.18
CA VAL A 179 7.09 3.42 5.29
C VAL A 179 7.96 3.86 4.11
N LEU A 180 7.48 4.85 3.37
CA LEU A 180 8.24 5.51 2.32
C LEU A 180 8.67 6.88 2.81
N GLY A 181 9.80 7.36 2.31
CA GLY A 181 10.26 8.69 2.65
C GLY A 181 11.48 9.13 1.88
N ARG A 182 11.91 10.35 2.19
CA ARG A 182 13.16 10.94 1.71
C ARG A 182 14.10 11.17 2.86
N TRP A 183 15.39 10.98 2.58
CA TRP A 183 16.46 11.38 3.47
C TRP A 183 17.32 12.42 2.78
N ARG A 184 17.88 13.33 3.57
CA ARG A 184 18.86 14.32 3.12
C ARG A 184 19.86 14.56 4.23
N LEU A 185 21.13 14.67 3.85
CA LEU A 185 22.18 15.14 4.73
C LEU A 185 22.64 16.53 4.28
N GLU A 186 22.74 17.44 5.23
CA GLU A 186 23.39 18.74 5.06
C GLU A 186 24.81 18.65 5.65
N ARG A 187 25.83 18.77 4.80
CA ARG A 187 27.25 18.81 5.22
C ARG A 187 27.90 20.07 4.66
N ALA A 188 29.10 20.38 5.16
CA ALA A 188 29.84 21.56 4.71
C ALA A 188 30.21 21.54 3.21
N LYS A 189 30.40 20.35 2.61
CA LYS A 189 30.89 20.20 1.24
C LYS A 189 29.83 19.69 0.26
N ASP A 190 28.78 19.05 0.74
CA ASP A 190 27.80 18.38 -0.09
C ASP A 190 26.44 18.26 0.59
N ARG A 191 25.42 17.91 -0.20
CA ARG A 191 24.02 17.80 0.22
C ARG A 191 23.38 16.49 -0.28
N PRO A 192 23.94 15.31 0.03
CA PRO A 192 23.46 14.06 -0.52
C PRO A 192 22.05 13.77 -0.02
N HIS A 193 21.25 13.18 -0.88
CA HIS A 193 19.83 12.91 -0.61
C HIS A 193 19.38 11.67 -1.37
N GLY A 194 18.18 11.18 -1.04
CA GLY A 194 17.62 10.03 -1.71
C GLY A 194 16.27 9.62 -1.13
N ARG A 195 15.91 8.35 -1.32
CA ARG A 195 14.68 7.77 -0.81
C ARG A 195 14.96 6.53 0.02
N PHE A 196 14.00 6.19 0.87
CA PHE A 196 13.99 4.93 1.57
C PHE A 196 12.62 4.27 1.48
N THR A 197 12.65 2.94 1.60
CA THR A 197 11.49 2.07 1.85
C THR A 197 11.83 1.22 3.07
N LEU A 198 11.05 1.36 4.13
CA LEU A 198 11.23 0.63 5.39
C LEU A 198 10.06 -0.32 5.61
N ILE A 199 10.35 -1.53 6.07
CA ILE A 199 9.36 -2.41 6.67
C ILE A 199 9.53 -2.34 8.18
N PHE A 200 8.49 -1.88 8.85
CA PHE A 200 8.37 -1.87 10.28
C PHE A 200 7.59 -3.09 10.75
N LYS A 201 8.04 -3.69 11.86
CA LYS A 201 7.28 -4.69 12.61
C LYS A 201 7.12 -4.23 14.04
N ARG A 202 5.94 -4.46 14.62
CA ARG A 202 5.69 -4.29 16.05
C ARG A 202 6.24 -5.50 16.80
N LEU A 203 7.26 -5.25 17.62
CA LEU A 203 7.89 -6.22 18.51
C LEU A 203 7.49 -5.92 19.96
N PRO A 204 7.82 -6.79 20.94
CA PRO A 204 7.55 -6.51 22.37
C PRO A 204 8.09 -5.15 22.85
N GLU A 205 9.24 -4.72 22.33
CA GLU A 205 9.88 -3.43 22.59
C GLU A 205 9.31 -2.25 21.76
N GLY A 206 8.26 -2.50 20.99
CA GLY A 206 7.59 -1.53 20.12
C GLY A 206 7.91 -1.68 18.64
N TRP A 207 7.54 -0.69 17.85
CA TRP A 207 7.80 -0.67 16.40
C TRP A 207 9.30 -0.58 16.11
N ARG A 208 9.79 -1.45 15.24
CA ARG A 208 11.19 -1.50 14.79
C ARG A 208 11.30 -1.77 13.30
N ILE A 209 12.31 -1.18 12.68
CA ILE A 209 12.66 -1.46 11.29
C ILE A 209 13.29 -2.85 11.20
N VAL A 210 12.69 -3.73 10.40
CA VAL A 210 13.20 -5.09 10.11
C VAL A 210 13.80 -5.20 8.72
N HIS A 211 13.46 -4.27 7.82
CA HIS A 211 14.00 -4.17 6.47
C HIS A 211 14.14 -2.71 6.08
N ASP A 212 15.30 -2.33 5.57
CA ASP A 212 15.62 -0.99 5.09
C ASP A 212 16.20 -1.09 3.69
N HIS A 213 15.51 -0.50 2.72
CA HIS A 213 16.07 -0.24 1.40
C HIS A 213 16.26 1.26 1.23
N THR A 214 17.51 1.70 1.11
CA THR A 214 17.86 3.11 0.97
C THR A 214 18.68 3.34 -0.30
N SER A 215 18.18 4.22 -1.17
CA SER A 215 18.85 4.65 -2.39
C SER A 215 19.33 6.11 -2.27
N ALA A 216 20.41 6.44 -2.98
CA ALA A 216 20.88 7.81 -3.14
C ALA A 216 20.51 8.32 -4.54
N ALA A 217 20.03 9.57 -4.60
CA ALA A 217 19.88 10.25 -5.87
C ALA A 217 21.27 10.66 -6.41
N ARG A 218 21.36 10.87 -7.73
CA ARG A 218 22.58 11.45 -8.32
C ARG A 218 22.75 12.89 -7.79
N PRO A 219 24.01 13.34 -7.58
CA PRO A 219 24.30 14.71 -7.17
C PRO A 219 23.70 15.76 -8.10
#